data_AF-C6XAK2-F1
#
_entry.id   AF-C6XAK2-F1
#
_cell.length_a   1.000
_cell.length_b   1.000
_cell.length_c   1.000
_cell.angle_alpha   90.00
_cell.angle_beta   90.00
_cell.angle_gamma   90.00
#
_symmetry.space_group_name_H-M   'P 1'
#
loop_
_entity.id
_entity.type
_entity.pdbx_description
1 polymer ?
#
loop_
_entity_poly.entity_id
_entity_poly.type
_entity_poly.pdbx_seq_one_letter_code
_entity_poly.pdbx_strand_id
1 'polypeptide(L)'
;MKSWDLNKTRRLVVTAFGEAQGKLVQESVRSVIERQRFCSYHFQEAMRLSKTFEKKHMVNLQSLLELQVLGAEKHERAFQLYILKAGAHSIAAVQSLHAIPDIFAHVIYFATAQNLQSYTLNELEISLPTVIKCLKKDATLSKLTTSLVSLQSGENWTHLAAVSNASKHRSVIRSAYNEDMSGIRTELRELQFSSFTRKQEFYPAISLKDLLAPEYDRLSKIVVNTGNQLIDILEIKAELSRTSA
;
A
#
# COMPACT_ATOMS: atom_id res chain seq x y z
N MET A 1 16.78 -11.73 -4.96
CA MET A 1 16.41 -11.19 -3.63
C MET A 1 15.85 -12.34 -2.81
N LYS A 2 16.26 -12.52 -1.55
CA LYS A 2 15.79 -13.64 -0.71
C LYS A 2 14.33 -13.39 -0.31
N SER A 3 13.43 -14.34 -0.59
CA SER A 3 12.04 -14.27 -0.14
C SER A 3 11.97 -14.33 1.39
N TRP A 4 11.02 -13.62 1.97
CA TRP A 4 10.74 -13.71 3.40
C TRP A 4 10.04 -15.04 3.73
N ASP A 5 10.66 -15.86 4.58
CA ASP A 5 10.13 -17.16 5.00
C ASP A 5 9.17 -17.02 6.19
N LEU A 6 7.88 -16.96 5.86
CA LEU A 6 6.80 -16.79 6.84
C LEU A 6 6.66 -17.96 7.81
N ASN A 7 6.92 -19.19 7.33
CA ASN A 7 6.85 -20.39 8.16
C ASN A 7 7.98 -20.39 9.19
N LYS A 8 9.18 -20.01 8.76
CA LYS A 8 10.32 -19.83 9.66
C LYS A 8 10.05 -18.72 10.68
N THR A 9 9.54 -17.57 10.26
CA THR A 9 9.16 -16.49 11.20
C THR A 9 8.17 -16.99 12.25
N ARG A 10 7.07 -17.65 11.85
CA ARG A 10 6.08 -18.19 12.80
C ARG A 10 6.73 -19.16 13.79
N ARG A 11 7.49 -20.14 13.31
CA ARG A 11 8.16 -21.12 14.16
C ARG A 11 9.10 -20.48 15.18
N LEU A 12 9.87 -19.47 14.77
CA LEU A 12 10.78 -18.77 15.68
C LEU A 12 10.03 -17.95 16.72
N VAL A 13 8.94 -17.25 16.33
CA VAL A 13 8.09 -16.53 17.28
C VAL A 13 7.49 -17.48 18.32
N VAL A 14 6.94 -18.62 17.88
CA VAL A 14 6.38 -19.64 18.79
C VAL A 14 7.45 -20.19 19.73
N THR A 15 8.67 -20.44 19.21
CA THR A 15 9.78 -20.93 20.04
C THR A 15 10.21 -19.90 21.08
N ALA A 16 10.28 -18.62 20.72
CA ALA A 16 10.76 -17.56 21.62
C ALA A 16 9.68 -17.09 22.62
N PHE A 17 8.41 -17.07 22.22
CA PHE A 17 7.34 -16.36 22.96
C PHE A 17 6.02 -17.12 23.07
N GLY A 18 5.93 -18.34 22.55
CA GLY A 18 4.75 -19.21 22.65
C GLY A 18 3.69 -19.06 21.54
N GLU A 19 2.73 -19.97 21.55
CA GLU A 19 1.74 -20.14 20.46
C GLU A 19 0.79 -18.93 20.32
N ALA A 20 0.42 -18.30 21.43
CA ALA A 20 -0.46 -17.13 21.42
C ALA A 20 0.14 -15.97 20.60
N GLN A 21 1.46 -15.73 20.74
CA GLN A 21 2.18 -14.73 19.94
C GLN A 21 2.26 -15.14 18.47
N GLY A 22 2.52 -16.42 18.21
CA GLY A 22 2.53 -16.97 16.85
C GLY A 22 1.23 -16.67 16.09
N LYS A 23 0.07 -16.76 16.77
CA LYS A 23 -1.24 -16.45 16.19
C LYS A 23 -1.40 -14.96 15.83
N LEU A 24 -1.07 -14.05 16.75
CA LEU A 24 -1.16 -12.60 16.51
C LEU A 24 -0.31 -12.15 15.32
N VAL A 25 0.91 -12.69 15.24
CA VAL A 25 1.82 -12.43 14.11
C VAL A 25 1.24 -12.98 12.83
N GLN A 26 0.73 -14.22 12.82
CA GLN A 26 0.17 -14.85 11.63
C GLN A 26 -1.02 -14.07 11.05
N GLU A 27 -1.92 -13.58 11.89
CA GLU A 27 -3.07 -12.77 11.47
C GLU A 27 -2.61 -11.44 10.84
N SER A 28 -1.65 -10.77 11.48
CA SER A 28 -1.08 -9.52 10.98
C SER A 28 -0.34 -9.72 9.65
N VAL A 29 0.46 -10.79 9.53
CA VAL A 29 1.19 -11.16 8.31
C VAL A 29 0.21 -11.45 7.18
N ARG A 30 -0.85 -12.22 7.45
CA ARG A 30 -1.90 -12.51 6.45
C ARG A 30 -2.50 -11.20 5.92
N SER A 31 -2.80 -10.26 6.81
CA SER A 31 -3.38 -8.97 6.44
C SER A 31 -2.45 -8.16 5.52
N VAL A 32 -1.14 -8.15 5.77
CA VAL A 32 -0.16 -7.49 4.87
C VAL A 32 -0.20 -8.10 3.46
N ILE A 33 -0.18 -9.44 3.38
CA ILE A 33 -0.18 -10.16 2.10
C ILE A 33 -1.50 -9.92 1.35
N GLU A 34 -2.63 -9.95 2.05
CA GLU A 34 -3.94 -9.65 1.48
C GLU A 34 -3.98 -8.22 0.94
N ARG A 35 -3.46 -7.24 1.67
CA ARG A 35 -3.40 -5.83 1.21
C ARG A 35 -2.52 -5.65 -0.01
N GLN A 36 -1.39 -6.35 -0.10
CA GLN A 36 -0.57 -6.36 -1.33
C GLN A 36 -1.37 -6.93 -2.51
N ARG A 37 -2.04 -8.06 -2.33
CA ARG A 37 -2.87 -8.69 -3.35
C ARG A 37 -4.04 -7.81 -3.78
N PHE A 38 -4.75 -7.18 -2.83
CA PHE A 38 -5.85 -6.26 -3.13
C PHE A 38 -5.37 -5.04 -3.90
N CYS A 39 -4.21 -4.48 -3.55
CA CYS A 39 -3.59 -3.41 -4.32
C CYS A 39 -3.32 -3.84 -5.76
N SER A 40 -2.64 -4.97 -5.97
CA SER A 40 -2.34 -5.47 -7.32
C SER A 40 -3.60 -5.78 -8.12
N TYR A 41 -4.59 -6.45 -7.51
CA TYR A 41 -5.85 -6.79 -8.15
C TYR A 41 -6.59 -5.54 -8.63
N HIS A 42 -6.78 -4.56 -7.74
CA HIS A 42 -7.51 -3.35 -8.10
C HIS A 42 -6.76 -2.48 -9.10
N PHE A 43 -5.43 -2.40 -9.00
CA PHE A 43 -4.62 -1.74 -10.01
C PHE A 43 -4.79 -2.39 -11.39
N GLN A 44 -4.68 -3.72 -11.46
CA GLN A 44 -4.87 -4.46 -12.71
C GLN A 44 -6.28 -4.30 -13.28
N GLU A 45 -7.32 -4.32 -12.44
CA GLU A 45 -8.69 -4.10 -12.89
C GLU A 45 -8.91 -2.68 -13.41
N ALA A 46 -8.34 -1.65 -12.76
CA ALA A 46 -8.40 -0.28 -13.28
C ALA A 46 -7.75 -0.19 -14.67
N MET A 47 -6.57 -0.79 -14.86
CA MET A 47 -5.87 -0.81 -16.15
C MET A 47 -6.63 -1.62 -17.21
N ARG A 48 -7.21 -2.77 -16.83
CA ARG A 48 -8.02 -3.61 -17.72
C ARG A 48 -9.27 -2.87 -18.19
N LEU A 49 -9.92 -2.12 -17.30
CA LEU A 49 -11.06 -1.28 -17.64
C LEU A 49 -10.69 -0.19 -18.64
N SER A 50 -9.55 0.50 -18.46
CA SER A 50 -9.07 1.50 -19.42
C SER A 50 -8.87 0.89 -20.80
N LYS A 51 -8.11 -0.21 -20.89
CA LYS A 51 -7.88 -0.92 -22.18
C LYS A 51 -9.17 -1.40 -22.83
N THR A 52 -10.12 -1.89 -22.02
CA THR A 52 -11.42 -2.35 -22.52
C THR A 52 -12.26 -1.19 -23.05
N PHE A 53 -12.24 -0.04 -22.35
CA PHE A 53 -12.94 1.16 -22.76
C PHE A 53 -12.38 1.67 -24.09
N GLU A 54 -11.05 1.79 -24.20
CA GLU A 54 -10.39 2.23 -25.44
C GLU A 54 -10.75 1.35 -26.63
N LYS A 55 -10.60 0.03 -26.48
CA LYS A 55 -10.89 -0.93 -27.55
C LYS A 55 -12.36 -0.90 -28.01
N LYS A 56 -13.30 -0.56 -27.14
CA LYS A 56 -14.74 -0.60 -27.46
C LYS A 56 -15.30 0.74 -27.90
N HIS A 57 -14.76 1.84 -27.39
CA HIS A 57 -15.37 3.15 -27.51
C HIS A 57 -14.47 4.20 -28.16
N MET A 58 -13.16 3.95 -28.29
CA MET A 58 -12.20 4.92 -28.86
C MET A 58 -11.61 4.52 -30.21
N VAL A 59 -11.88 3.31 -30.74
CA VAL A 59 -11.23 2.83 -31.98
C VAL A 59 -11.51 3.72 -33.20
N ASN A 60 -12.69 4.33 -33.26
CA ASN A 60 -13.10 5.20 -34.36
C ASN A 60 -13.11 6.68 -33.99
N LEU A 61 -12.61 7.04 -32.79
CA LEU A 61 -12.61 8.41 -32.29
C LEU A 61 -11.17 8.90 -32.16
N GLN A 62 -10.89 10.11 -32.65
CA GLN A 62 -9.55 10.68 -32.52
C GLN A 62 -9.34 11.30 -31.13
N SER A 63 -10.42 11.76 -30.49
CA SER A 63 -10.37 12.46 -29.20
C SER A 63 -11.49 12.04 -28.23
N LEU A 64 -11.27 12.27 -26.93
CA LEU A 64 -12.31 12.15 -25.90
C LEU A 64 -13.42 13.20 -26.09
N LEU A 65 -13.13 14.32 -26.75
CA LEU A 65 -14.14 15.33 -27.09
C LEU A 65 -15.20 14.76 -28.04
N GLU A 66 -14.80 13.91 -28.99
CA GLU A 66 -15.76 13.29 -29.93
C GLU A 66 -16.77 12.36 -29.24
N LEU A 67 -16.44 11.79 -28.07
CA LEU A 67 -17.40 11.03 -27.26
C LEU A 67 -18.60 11.87 -26.82
N GLN A 68 -18.41 13.18 -26.65
CA GLN A 68 -19.45 14.11 -26.21
C GLN A 68 -20.31 14.61 -27.38
N VAL A 69 -19.82 14.51 -28.62
CA VAL A 69 -20.46 15.09 -29.81
C VAL A 69 -21.23 14.05 -30.63
N LEU A 70 -20.73 12.81 -30.77
CA LEU A 70 -21.33 11.78 -31.64
C LEU A 70 -22.12 10.73 -30.83
N GLY A 71 -23.44 10.65 -31.02
CA GLY A 71 -24.28 9.63 -30.35
C GLY A 71 -24.26 9.74 -28.82
N ALA A 72 -24.27 10.99 -28.35
CA ALA A 72 -23.85 11.46 -27.03
C ALA A 72 -24.28 10.56 -25.86
N GLU A 73 -25.55 10.18 -25.77
CA GLU A 73 -26.05 9.53 -24.54
C GLU A 73 -25.44 8.14 -24.29
N LYS A 74 -25.26 7.31 -25.32
CA LYS A 74 -24.74 5.95 -25.15
C LYS A 74 -23.24 5.95 -24.86
N HIS A 75 -22.47 6.78 -25.56
CA HIS A 75 -21.02 6.91 -25.38
C HIS A 75 -20.69 7.61 -24.06
N GLU A 76 -21.43 8.66 -23.71
CA GLU A 76 -21.32 9.34 -22.43
C GLU A 76 -21.65 8.38 -21.28
N ARG A 77 -22.76 7.64 -21.34
CA ARG A 77 -23.11 6.67 -20.29
C ARG A 77 -22.05 5.58 -20.14
N ALA A 78 -21.47 5.10 -21.24
CA ALA A 78 -20.37 4.14 -21.20
C ALA A 78 -19.12 4.74 -20.53
N PHE A 79 -18.78 5.99 -20.84
CA PHE A 79 -17.67 6.71 -20.24
C PHE A 79 -17.88 6.95 -18.74
N GLN A 80 -19.07 7.41 -18.33
CA GLN A 80 -19.40 7.62 -16.92
C GLN A 80 -19.31 6.31 -16.11
N LEU A 81 -19.82 5.20 -16.66
CA LEU A 81 -19.69 3.88 -16.04
C LEU A 81 -18.23 3.42 -15.96
N TYR A 82 -17.43 3.70 -16.99
CA TYR A 82 -16.00 3.42 -16.98
C TYR A 82 -15.29 4.20 -15.87
N ILE A 83 -15.43 5.53 -15.84
CA ILE A 83 -14.81 6.40 -14.84
C ILE A 83 -15.21 6.00 -13.42
N LEU A 84 -16.48 5.68 -13.20
CA LEU A 84 -16.96 5.22 -11.90
C LEU A 84 -16.25 3.94 -11.45
N LYS A 85 -16.22 2.91 -12.31
CA LYS A 85 -15.62 1.61 -11.98
C LYS A 85 -14.11 1.70 -11.85
N ALA A 86 -13.45 2.35 -12.80
CA ALA A 86 -12.01 2.53 -12.80
C ALA A 86 -11.59 3.37 -11.59
N GLY A 87 -12.33 4.43 -11.25
CA GLY A 87 -12.07 5.25 -10.07
C GLY A 87 -12.25 4.50 -8.75
N ALA A 88 -13.27 3.67 -8.63
CA ALA A 88 -13.44 2.81 -7.45
C ALA A 88 -12.24 1.88 -7.25
N HIS A 89 -11.78 1.23 -8.32
CA HIS A 89 -10.58 0.39 -8.28
C HIS A 89 -9.30 1.18 -7.97
N SER A 90 -9.10 2.35 -8.58
CA SER A 90 -7.96 3.23 -8.31
C SER A 90 -7.85 3.59 -6.82
N ILE A 91 -8.96 4.00 -6.21
CA ILE A 91 -9.01 4.36 -4.79
C ILE A 91 -8.79 3.14 -3.90
N ALA A 92 -9.39 2.00 -4.22
CA ALA A 92 -9.20 0.77 -3.47
C ALA A 92 -7.74 0.28 -3.51
N ALA A 93 -7.06 0.45 -4.64
CA ALA A 93 -5.64 0.15 -4.78
C ALA A 93 -4.78 1.06 -3.88
N VAL A 94 -4.98 2.37 -3.95
CA VAL A 94 -4.28 3.36 -3.11
C VAL A 94 -4.51 3.09 -1.62
N GLN A 95 -5.75 2.86 -1.20
CA GLN A 95 -6.06 2.62 0.20
C GLN A 95 -5.48 1.31 0.71
N SER A 96 -5.43 0.27 -0.14
CA SER A 96 -4.81 -1.00 0.21
C SER A 96 -3.30 -0.86 0.39
N LEU A 97 -2.62 -0.14 -0.52
CA LEU A 97 -1.19 0.12 -0.42
C LEU A 97 -0.85 1.01 0.80
N HIS A 98 -1.66 2.04 1.04
CA HIS A 98 -1.49 2.96 2.17
C HIS A 98 -1.63 2.26 3.54
N ALA A 99 -2.43 1.20 3.63
CA ALA A 99 -2.65 0.49 4.89
C ALA A 99 -1.47 -0.43 5.28
N ILE A 100 -0.62 -0.81 4.32
CA ILE A 100 0.45 -1.79 4.55
C ILE A 100 1.41 -1.36 5.67
N PRO A 101 1.93 -0.12 5.72
CA PRO A 101 2.92 0.23 6.75
C PRO A 101 2.39 0.11 8.18
N ASP A 102 1.14 0.50 8.42
CA ASP A 102 0.54 0.37 9.76
C ASP A 102 0.31 -1.09 10.12
N ILE A 103 -0.25 -1.90 9.22
CA ILE A 103 -0.47 -3.33 9.48
C ILE A 103 0.86 -4.07 9.66
N PHE A 104 1.88 -3.71 8.89
CA PHE A 104 3.21 -4.31 9.03
C PHE A 104 3.89 -3.88 10.33
N ALA A 105 3.59 -2.69 10.87
CA ALA A 105 4.01 -2.32 12.21
C ALA A 105 3.43 -3.26 13.28
N HIS A 106 2.18 -3.71 13.14
CA HIS A 106 1.60 -4.74 14.02
C HIS A 106 2.37 -6.06 13.93
N VAL A 107 2.76 -6.49 12.72
CA VAL A 107 3.61 -7.68 12.54
C VAL A 107 4.87 -7.58 13.37
N ILE A 108 5.61 -6.47 13.25
CA ILE A 108 6.87 -6.29 13.99
C ILE A 108 6.61 -6.18 15.49
N TYR A 109 5.58 -5.46 15.90
CA TYR A 109 5.22 -5.25 17.30
C TYR A 109 4.95 -6.58 18.04
N PHE A 110 4.11 -7.44 17.46
CA PHE A 110 3.82 -8.75 18.04
C PHE A 110 4.97 -9.73 17.86
N ALA A 111 5.65 -9.74 16.71
CA ALA A 111 6.76 -10.68 16.48
C ALA A 111 7.95 -10.44 17.41
N THR A 112 8.14 -9.20 17.88
CA THR A 112 9.18 -8.86 18.85
C THR A 112 8.66 -8.83 20.29
N ALA A 113 7.46 -9.36 20.53
CA ALA A 113 6.79 -9.47 21.84
C ALA A 113 6.73 -8.14 22.62
N GLN A 114 6.57 -7.01 21.92
CA GLN A 114 6.49 -5.70 22.55
C GLN A 114 5.21 -5.51 23.35
N ASN A 115 4.17 -6.29 23.02
CA ASN A 115 2.93 -6.34 23.79
C ASN A 115 3.06 -7.08 25.14
N LEU A 116 4.19 -7.76 25.40
CA LEU A 116 4.48 -8.41 26.67
C LEU A 116 5.40 -7.56 27.57
N GLN A 117 5.87 -6.41 27.08
CA GLN A 117 6.78 -5.54 27.82
C GLN A 117 6.00 -4.65 28.80
N SER A 118 6.67 -4.21 29.87
CA SER A 118 6.09 -3.28 30.85
C SER A 118 5.64 -1.94 30.26
N TYR A 119 6.19 -1.57 29.10
CA TYR A 119 5.87 -0.36 28.35
C TYR A 119 5.03 -0.64 27.10
N THR A 120 4.22 -1.70 27.12
CA THR A 120 3.29 -2.05 26.05
C THR A 120 2.40 -0.86 25.65
N LEU A 121 2.02 -0.84 24.38
CA LEU A 121 1.08 0.13 23.83
C LEU A 121 -0.35 -0.36 24.10
N ASN A 122 -1.30 0.57 24.21
CA ASN A 122 -2.71 0.22 24.10
C ASN A 122 -2.98 -0.26 22.66
N GLU A 123 -3.86 -1.25 22.49
CA GLU A 123 -4.22 -1.81 21.19
C GLU A 123 -4.68 -0.72 20.19
N LEU A 124 -5.45 0.27 20.67
CA LEU A 124 -5.94 1.40 19.85
C LEU A 124 -4.82 2.36 19.41
N GLU A 125 -3.66 2.30 20.06
CA GLU A 125 -2.52 3.16 19.79
C GLU A 125 -1.48 2.50 18.89
N ILE A 126 -1.65 1.23 18.52
CA ILE A 126 -0.70 0.52 17.65
C ILE A 126 -0.79 1.07 16.22
N SER A 127 0.20 1.88 15.86
CA SER A 127 0.39 2.50 14.55
C SER A 127 1.87 2.51 14.21
N LEU A 128 2.24 2.73 12.95
CA LEU A 128 3.66 2.76 12.57
C LEU A 128 4.49 3.74 13.44
N PRO A 129 4.06 5.00 13.67
CA PRO A 129 4.85 5.95 14.48
C PRO A 129 5.02 5.51 15.94
N THR A 130 3.99 4.93 16.57
CA THR A 130 4.05 4.51 17.97
C THR A 130 4.88 3.25 18.13
N VAL A 131 4.78 2.29 17.21
CA VAL A 131 5.62 1.10 17.16
C VAL A 131 7.10 1.48 16.98
N ILE A 132 7.43 2.41 16.08
CA ILE A 132 8.81 2.91 15.92
C ILE A 132 9.34 3.48 17.25
N LYS A 133 8.54 4.27 17.98
CA LYS A 133 8.94 4.81 19.29
C LYS A 133 9.13 3.71 20.34
N CYS A 134 8.28 2.68 20.31
CA CYS A 134 8.36 1.54 21.20
C CYS A 134 9.66 0.74 20.97
N LEU A 135 9.94 0.37 19.72
CA LEU A 135 11.12 -0.43 19.35
C LEU A 135 12.45 0.27 19.66
N LYS A 136 12.49 1.62 19.62
CA LYS A 136 13.68 2.40 19.99
C LYS A 136 14.14 2.20 21.42
N LYS A 137 13.31 1.63 22.30
CA LYS A 137 13.68 1.31 23.69
C LYS A 137 14.59 0.08 23.77
N ASP A 138 14.65 -0.74 22.72
CA ASP A 138 15.52 -1.91 22.62
C ASP A 138 16.53 -1.70 21.48
N ALA A 139 17.80 -1.49 21.84
CA ALA A 139 18.88 -1.26 20.88
C ALA A 139 19.08 -2.43 19.91
N THR A 140 18.70 -3.65 20.29
CA THR A 140 18.77 -4.84 19.43
C THR A 140 17.80 -4.76 18.25
N LEU A 141 16.78 -3.90 18.32
CA LEU A 141 15.74 -3.71 17.30
C LEU A 141 16.00 -2.47 16.41
N SER A 142 17.18 -1.86 16.52
CA SER A 142 17.56 -0.66 15.74
C SER A 142 17.44 -0.86 14.22
N LYS A 143 17.87 -2.02 13.70
CA LYS A 143 17.73 -2.35 12.27
C LYS A 143 16.28 -2.35 11.80
N LEU A 144 15.37 -2.97 12.58
CA LEU A 144 13.94 -2.99 12.27
C LEU A 144 13.34 -1.59 12.33
N THR A 145 13.74 -0.79 13.31
CA THR A 145 13.30 0.60 13.45
C THR A 145 13.64 1.42 12.20
N THR A 146 14.88 1.33 11.70
CA THR A 146 15.31 2.01 10.47
C THR A 146 14.49 1.55 9.27
N SER A 147 14.26 0.25 9.13
CA SER A 147 13.45 -0.28 8.03
C SER A 147 12.00 0.20 8.09
N LEU A 148 11.38 0.23 9.28
CA LEU A 148 10.03 0.75 9.49
C LEU A 148 9.90 2.24 9.14
N VAL A 149 10.88 3.07 9.51
CA VAL A 149 10.92 4.48 9.11
C VAL A 149 10.91 4.62 7.58
N SER A 150 11.61 3.74 6.87
CA SER A 150 11.69 3.82 5.41
C SER A 150 10.38 3.44 4.70
N LEU A 151 9.41 2.80 5.36
CA LEU A 151 8.11 2.47 4.75
C LEU A 151 7.37 3.72 4.26
N GLN A 152 7.51 4.85 4.95
CA GLN A 152 6.80 6.10 4.62
C GLN A 152 7.71 7.18 4.01
N SER A 153 8.90 6.81 3.52
CA SER A 153 9.89 7.76 2.99
C SER A 153 10.01 7.75 1.46
N GLY A 154 9.05 7.14 0.75
CA GLY A 154 9.04 7.14 -0.71
C GLY A 154 8.76 8.52 -1.28
N GLU A 155 9.34 8.83 -2.43
CA GLU A 155 9.11 10.10 -3.14
C GLU A 155 7.61 10.33 -3.40
N ASN A 156 6.90 9.29 -3.82
CA ASN A 156 5.47 9.36 -4.12
C ASN A 156 4.60 9.04 -2.90
N TRP A 157 5.19 8.67 -1.77
CA TRP A 157 4.45 8.27 -0.57
C TRP A 157 3.59 9.42 -0.03
N THR A 158 4.12 10.64 0.04
CA THR A 158 3.37 11.81 0.53
C THR A 158 2.12 12.06 -0.30
N HIS A 159 2.24 11.97 -1.63
CA HIS A 159 1.10 12.12 -2.54
C HIS A 159 0.11 10.95 -2.37
N LEU A 160 0.59 9.71 -2.32
CA LEU A 160 -0.26 8.52 -2.11
C LEU A 160 -1.04 8.61 -0.80
N ALA A 161 -0.38 9.03 0.28
CA ALA A 161 -0.99 9.26 1.57
C ALA A 161 -2.00 10.41 1.54
N ALA A 162 -1.72 11.48 0.80
CA ALA A 162 -2.66 12.57 0.61
C ALA A 162 -3.93 12.10 -0.11
N VAL A 163 -3.82 11.31 -1.19
CA VAL A 163 -4.97 10.74 -1.93
C VAL A 163 -5.80 9.83 -1.03
N SER A 164 -5.14 8.89 -0.34
CA SER A 164 -5.79 7.95 0.59
C SER A 164 -6.55 8.70 1.68
N ASN A 165 -5.90 9.65 2.35
CA ASN A 165 -6.49 10.37 3.47
C ASN A 165 -7.57 11.37 3.05
N ALA A 166 -7.41 12.06 1.92
CA ALA A 166 -8.45 12.94 1.39
C ALA A 166 -9.72 12.15 1.05
N SER A 167 -9.54 10.99 0.40
CA SER A 167 -10.63 10.10 -0.01
C SER A 167 -11.34 9.40 1.15
N LYS A 168 -10.67 9.24 2.30
CA LYS A 168 -11.28 8.69 3.53
C LYS A 168 -12.06 9.72 4.34
N HIS A 169 -11.56 10.96 4.44
CA HIS A 169 -12.03 11.91 5.46
C HIS A 169 -12.73 13.16 4.91
N ARG A 170 -12.62 13.46 3.61
CA ARG A 170 -13.16 14.71 3.04
C ARG A 170 -14.00 14.46 1.80
N SER A 171 -13.38 13.92 0.76
CA SER A 171 -14.00 13.72 -0.53
C SER A 171 -13.19 12.72 -1.32
N VAL A 172 -13.86 11.75 -1.93
CA VAL A 172 -13.21 10.83 -2.87
C VAL A 172 -12.54 11.65 -3.97
N ILE A 173 -11.22 11.54 -4.08
CA ILE A 173 -10.48 12.21 -5.14
C ILE A 173 -10.92 11.61 -6.47
N ARG A 174 -11.40 12.45 -7.38
CA ARG A 174 -11.95 11.99 -8.66
C ARG A 174 -10.83 11.39 -9.50
N SER A 175 -11.14 10.26 -10.13
CA SER A 175 -10.34 9.76 -11.24
C SER A 175 -10.76 10.46 -12.51
N ALA A 176 -9.78 10.87 -13.30
CA ALA A 176 -9.95 11.47 -14.60
C ALA A 176 -9.28 10.60 -15.67
N TYR A 177 -9.88 10.54 -16.84
CA TYR A 177 -9.22 9.98 -18.01
C TYR A 177 -8.73 11.14 -18.87
N ASN A 178 -7.41 11.24 -18.98
CA ASN A 178 -6.75 12.39 -19.57
C ASN A 178 -6.11 12.01 -20.91
N GLU A 179 -6.18 12.92 -21.88
CA GLU A 179 -5.57 12.81 -23.20
C GLU A 179 -4.33 13.70 -23.29
N ASP A 180 -3.24 13.17 -23.86
CA ASP A 180 -2.04 13.96 -24.11
C ASP A 180 -2.17 14.77 -25.37
N MET A 181 -2.35 16.08 -25.21
CA MET A 181 -2.33 17.04 -26.30
C MET A 181 -0.93 17.58 -26.57
N SER A 182 0.05 17.28 -25.72
CA SER A 182 1.42 17.77 -25.87
C SER A 182 2.30 16.91 -26.80
N GLY A 183 1.93 15.64 -26.99
CA GLY A 183 2.71 14.67 -27.77
C GLY A 183 3.99 14.20 -27.09
N ILE A 184 4.17 14.51 -25.80
CA ILE A 184 5.37 14.18 -25.02
C ILE A 184 5.23 12.79 -24.38
N ARG A 185 4.01 12.36 -24.05
CA ARG A 185 3.76 11.08 -23.39
C ARG A 185 3.74 9.92 -24.38
N THR A 186 4.26 8.78 -23.93
CA THR A 186 4.23 7.53 -24.70
C THR A 186 2.80 7.02 -24.88
N GLU A 187 1.97 7.13 -23.85
CA GLU A 187 0.56 6.77 -23.90
C GLU A 187 -0.28 8.02 -24.17
N LEU A 188 -1.09 7.98 -25.22
CA LEU A 188 -2.00 9.09 -25.56
C LEU A 188 -3.02 9.34 -24.46
N ARG A 189 -3.46 8.29 -23.75
CA ARG A 189 -4.51 8.39 -22.74
C ARG A 189 -4.17 7.64 -21.49
N GLU A 190 -4.46 8.24 -20.34
CA GLU A 190 -4.14 7.64 -19.05
C GLU A 190 -5.20 7.93 -18.00
N LEU A 191 -5.38 6.97 -17.10
CA LEU A 191 -6.18 7.15 -15.90
C LEU A 191 -5.33 7.85 -14.83
N GLN A 192 -5.83 8.98 -14.33
CA GLN A 192 -5.13 9.84 -13.40
C GLN A 192 -5.99 10.16 -12.18
N PHE A 193 -5.37 10.49 -11.06
CA PHE A 193 -6.05 11.24 -10.01
C PHE A 193 -6.05 12.72 -10.37
N SER A 194 -7.21 13.37 -10.26
CA SER A 194 -7.30 14.83 -10.42
C SER A 194 -6.46 15.55 -9.37
N SER A 195 -5.98 16.75 -9.70
CA SER A 195 -5.32 17.61 -8.73
C SER A 195 -6.25 17.98 -7.58
N PHE A 196 -5.67 18.22 -6.41
CA PHE A 196 -6.42 18.60 -5.21
C PHE A 196 -5.54 19.36 -4.22
N THR A 197 -6.17 20.02 -3.25
CA THR A 197 -5.47 20.71 -2.16
C THR A 197 -5.81 20.07 -0.83
N ARG A 198 -4.80 19.79 -0.01
CA ARG A 198 -4.99 19.25 1.34
C ARG A 198 -4.01 19.92 2.29
N LYS A 199 -4.51 20.42 3.43
CA LYS A 199 -3.70 21.12 4.44
C LYS A 199 -2.81 22.24 3.85
N GLN A 200 -3.37 23.05 2.94
CA GLN A 200 -2.68 24.12 2.21
C GLN A 200 -1.58 23.66 1.23
N GLU A 201 -1.37 22.36 1.07
CA GLU A 201 -0.46 21.78 0.09
C GLU A 201 -1.23 21.41 -1.19
N PHE A 202 -0.69 21.80 -2.34
CA PHE A 202 -1.24 21.47 -3.65
C PHE A 202 -0.61 20.18 -4.17
N TYR A 203 -1.47 19.23 -4.56
CA TYR A 203 -1.07 17.98 -5.19
C TYR A 203 -1.49 18.02 -6.67
N PRO A 204 -0.53 17.93 -7.61
CA PRO A 204 -0.83 17.95 -9.04
C PRO A 204 -1.58 16.68 -9.46
N ALA A 205 -2.21 16.71 -10.64
CA ALA A 205 -2.75 15.49 -11.22
C ALA A 205 -1.62 14.50 -11.48
N ILE A 206 -1.86 13.21 -11.22
CA ILE A 206 -0.85 12.17 -11.39
C ILE A 206 -1.44 10.91 -11.98
N SER A 207 -0.70 10.26 -12.89
CA SER A 207 -1.06 8.96 -13.43
C SER A 207 -1.17 7.92 -12.30
N LEU A 208 -2.19 7.07 -12.37
CA LEU A 208 -2.36 5.98 -11.43
C LEU A 208 -1.12 5.07 -11.43
N LYS A 209 -0.54 4.82 -12.61
CA LYS A 209 0.64 3.98 -12.81
C LYS A 209 1.86 4.60 -12.12
N ASP A 210 2.10 5.89 -12.35
CA ASP A 210 3.26 6.60 -11.82
C ASP A 210 3.19 6.76 -10.31
N LEU A 211 1.98 6.91 -9.76
CA LEU A 211 1.78 6.97 -8.31
C LEU A 211 1.96 5.60 -7.64
N LEU A 212 1.34 4.54 -8.18
CA LEU A 212 1.25 3.25 -7.49
C LEU A 212 2.42 2.31 -7.75
N ALA A 213 2.88 2.16 -8.99
CA ALA A 213 3.85 1.11 -9.32
C ALA A 213 5.19 1.28 -8.58
N PRO A 214 5.80 2.49 -8.54
CA PRO A 214 7.05 2.69 -7.80
C PRO A 214 6.88 2.43 -6.29
N GLU A 215 5.78 2.88 -5.70
CA GLU A 215 5.52 2.71 -4.27
C GLU A 215 5.21 1.27 -3.91
N TYR A 216 4.48 0.54 -4.76
CA TYR A 216 4.19 -0.88 -4.57
C TYR A 216 5.47 -1.71 -4.55
N ASP A 217 6.35 -1.50 -5.53
CA ASP A 217 7.61 -2.23 -5.63
C ASP A 217 8.54 -1.89 -4.46
N ARG A 218 8.64 -0.60 -4.11
CA ARG A 218 9.45 -0.12 -2.98
C ARG A 218 8.97 -0.73 -1.67
N LEU A 219 7.68 -0.62 -1.36
CA LEU A 219 7.10 -1.15 -0.13
C LEU A 219 7.24 -2.68 -0.04
N SER A 220 6.99 -3.38 -1.14
CA SER A 220 7.12 -4.84 -1.18
C SER A 220 8.55 -5.29 -0.89
N LYS A 221 9.56 -4.57 -1.42
CA LYS A 221 10.97 -4.83 -1.13
C LYS A 221 11.30 -4.56 0.34
N ILE A 222 10.81 -3.45 0.92
CA ILE A 222 11.06 -3.11 2.33
C ILE A 222 10.41 -4.14 3.25
N VAL A 223 9.18 -4.58 2.99
CA VAL A 223 8.48 -5.62 3.77
C VAL A 223 9.30 -6.92 3.78
N VAL A 224 9.74 -7.39 2.60
CA VAL A 224 10.54 -8.62 2.49
C VAL A 224 11.88 -8.48 3.22
N ASN A 225 12.58 -7.37 3.03
CA ASN A 225 13.88 -7.14 3.67
C ASN A 225 13.75 -7.04 5.19
N THR A 226 12.72 -6.35 5.69
CA THR A 226 12.44 -6.23 7.13
C THR A 226 12.04 -7.58 7.73
N GLY A 227 11.25 -8.38 7.01
CA GLY A 227 10.90 -9.74 7.43
C GLY A 227 12.13 -10.65 7.56
N ASN A 228 13.10 -10.52 6.66
CA ASN A 228 14.37 -11.24 6.79
C ASN A 228 15.21 -10.74 7.98
N GLN A 229 15.29 -9.42 8.22
CA GLN A 229 15.95 -8.87 9.41
C GLN A 229 15.30 -9.35 10.72
N LEU A 230 13.97 -9.49 10.70
CA LEU A 230 13.21 -10.02 11.84
C LEU A 230 13.59 -11.48 12.12
N ILE A 231 13.79 -12.31 11.08
CA ILE A 231 14.25 -13.70 11.25
C ILE A 231 15.59 -13.72 11.98
N ASP A 232 16.57 -12.92 11.56
CA ASP A 232 17.91 -12.89 12.18
C ASP A 232 17.82 -12.55 13.68
N ILE A 233 16.95 -11.60 14.06
CA ILE A 233 16.72 -11.23 15.47
C ILE A 233 16.03 -12.35 16.24
N LEU A 234 15.04 -13.00 15.62
CA LEU A 234 14.27 -14.07 16.26
C LEU A 234 15.08 -15.34 16.47
N GLU A 235 16.06 -15.63 15.62
CA GLU A 235 16.98 -16.76 15.83
C GLU A 235 17.74 -16.62 17.14
N ILE A 236 18.32 -15.43 17.38
CA ILE A 236 19.04 -15.12 18.62
C ILE A 236 18.09 -15.26 19.84
N LYS A 237 16.88 -14.69 19.75
CA LYS A 237 15.92 -14.77 20.87
C LYS A 237 15.45 -16.20 21.13
N ALA A 238 15.21 -16.99 20.08
CA ALA A 238 14.80 -18.39 20.22
C ALA A 238 15.90 -19.28 20.82
N GLU A 239 17.17 -19.02 20.51
CA GLU A 239 18.31 -19.70 21.14
C GLU A 239 18.38 -19.39 22.64
N LEU A 240 18.24 -18.13 23.03
CA LEU A 240 18.24 -17.72 24.44
C LEU A 240 17.07 -18.34 25.24
N SER A 241 15.89 -18.47 24.63
CA SER A 241 14.75 -19.12 25.27
C SER A 241 14.99 -20.61 25.52
N ARG A 242 15.76 -21.29 24.67
CA ARG A 242 16.09 -22.73 24.84
C ARG A 242 17.16 -22.98 25.89
N THR A 243 18.06 -22.03 26.14
CA THR A 243 19.10 -22.17 27.17
C THR A 243 18.62 -21.77 28.56
N SER A 244 17.47 -21.08 28.65
CA SER A 244 16.88 -20.58 29.91
C SER A 244 15.76 -21.47 30.45
N ALA A 245 15.40 -22.56 29.75
CA ALA A 245 14.38 -23.54 30.11
C ALA A 245 15.03 -24.86 30.52
#